data_AF-A0AAV8YN51-F1
#
_entry.id   AF-A0AAV8YN51-F1
#
_cell.length_a   1.000
_cell.length_b   1.000
_cell.length_c   1.000
_cell.angle_alpha   90.00
_cell.angle_beta   90.00
_cell.angle_gamma   90.00
#
_symmetry.space_group_name_H-M   'P 1'
#
loop_
_entity.id
_entity.type
_entity.pdbx_description
1 polymer ?
#
loop_
_entity_poly.entity_id
_entity_poly.type
_entity_poly.pdbx_seq_one_letter_code
_entity_poly.pdbx_strand_id
1 'polypeptide(L)'
;MLIKPPRDKVKCVVHCAKCIMDLLALSQSNGSTTADDFMPVLVYVIIKVNPEALLSTVQYVNSFFHNRLFGEEEYWWTQFCAAVEYIKTMDYSD
;
A
#
# COMPACT_ATOMS: atom_id res chain seq x y z
N MET A 1 0.25 24.28 -5.93
CA MET A 1 0.16 22.81 -5.76
C MET A 1 0.71 22.50 -4.37
N LEU A 2 -0.16 22.36 -3.36
CA LEU A 2 0.27 22.12 -1.98
C LEU A 2 0.76 20.67 -1.84
N ILE A 3 2.03 20.49 -1.48
CA ILE A 3 2.57 19.18 -1.12
C ILE A 3 1.87 18.75 0.17
N LYS A 4 1.01 17.73 0.08
CA LYS A 4 0.36 17.17 1.27
C LYS A 4 1.41 16.58 2.22
N PRO A 5 1.28 16.79 3.54
CA PRO A 5 2.19 16.25 4.53
C PRO A 5 2.40 14.73 4.37
N PRO A 6 3.57 14.19 4.76
CA PRO A 6 3.85 12.75 4.69
C PRO A 6 2.77 11.89 5.36
N ARG A 7 2.25 12.38 6.50
CA ARG A 7 1.17 11.73 7.25
C ARG A 7 -0.10 11.52 6.42
N ASP A 8 -0.48 12.48 5.59
CA ASP A 8 -1.70 12.38 4.79
C ASP A 8 -1.55 11.35 3.66
N LYS A 9 -0.32 11.18 3.16
CA LYS A 9 0.01 10.12 2.20
C LYS A 9 -0.10 8.74 2.86
N VAL A 10 0.41 8.57 4.09
CA VAL A 10 0.26 7.34 4.87
C VAL A 10 -1.21 7.03 5.13
N LYS A 11 -2.01 8.01 5.57
CA LYS A 11 -3.45 7.83 5.79
C LYS A 11 -4.20 7.38 4.54
N CYS A 12 -3.82 7.89 3.37
CA CYS A 12 -4.41 7.48 2.10
C CYS A 12 -4.12 5.99 1.83
N VAL A 13 -2.90 5.53 2.08
CA VAL A 13 -2.52 4.11 1.97
C VAL A 13 -3.28 3.24 2.97
N VAL A 14 -3.36 3.66 4.24
CA VAL A 14 -4.12 2.95 5.29
C VAL A 14 -5.60 2.83 4.91
N HIS A 15 -6.20 3.91 4.42
CA HIS A 15 -7.59 3.89 3.98
C HIS A 15 -7.80 2.96 2.79
N CYS A 16 -6.92 3.00 1.79
CA CYS A 16 -6.96 2.09 0.64
C CYS A 16 -6.85 0.62 1.08
N ALA A 17 -5.91 0.32 1.99
CA ALA A 17 -5.73 -1.03 2.50
C ALA A 17 -6.96 -1.55 3.25
N LYS A 18 -7.58 -0.72 4.10
CA LYS A 18 -8.83 -1.05 4.79
C LYS A 18 -9.97 -1.32 3.83
N CYS A 19 -10.14 -0.48 2.80
CA CYS A 19 -11.16 -0.71 1.77
C CYS A 19 -10.95 -2.04 1.03
N ILE A 20 -9.71 -2.40 0.71
CA ILE A 20 -9.41 -3.70 0.09
C ILE A 20 -9.78 -4.84 1.05
N MET A 21 -9.40 -4.77 2.32
CA MET A 21 -9.73 -5.79 3.32
C MET A 21 -11.24 -5.95 3.52
N ASP A 22 -11.99 -4.85 3.61
CA ASP A 22 -13.45 -4.88 3.74
C ASP A 22 -14.09 -5.55 2.52
N LEU A 23 -13.63 -5.23 1.30
CA LEU A 23 -14.12 -5.84 0.07
C LEU A 23 -13.78 -7.34 -0.02
N LEU A 24 -12.58 -7.73 0.41
CA LEU A 24 -12.18 -9.14 0.49
C LEU A 24 -13.04 -9.91 1.50
N ALA A 25 -13.31 -9.32 2.66
CA ALA A 25 -14.17 -9.92 3.67
C ALA A 25 -15.61 -10.12 3.18
N LEU A 26 -16.15 -9.19 2.37
CA LEU A 26 -17.47 -9.33 1.76
C LEU A 26 -17.53 -10.41 0.66
N SER A 27 -16.40 -10.65 -0.02
CA SER A 27 -16.30 -11.64 -1.10
C SER A 27 -16.18 -13.08 -0.57
N GLN A 28 -15.61 -13.27 0.63
CA GLN A 28 -15.42 -14.59 1.22
C GLN A 28 -16.66 -15.02 2.03
N SER A 29 -17.31 -16.12 1.64
CA SER A 29 -18.53 -16.59 2.30
C SER A 29 -18.29 -17.29 3.64
N ASN A 30 -17.09 -17.82 3.91
CA ASN A 30 -16.78 -18.65 5.11
C ASN A 30 -15.29 -18.59 5.56
N GLY A 31 -14.50 -17.60 5.13
CA GLY A 31 -13.04 -17.57 5.34
C GLY A 31 -12.52 -16.31 6.05
N SER A 32 -11.39 -16.43 6.74
CA SER A 32 -10.66 -15.27 7.28
C SER A 32 -9.77 -14.68 6.19
N THR A 33 -9.91 -13.38 5.89
CA THR A 33 -9.02 -12.68 4.96
C THR A 33 -7.60 -12.66 5.51
N THR A 34 -6.66 -13.22 4.76
CA THR A 34 -5.25 -13.30 5.13
C THR A 34 -4.42 -12.25 4.38
N ALA A 35 -3.17 -12.06 4.79
CA ALA A 35 -2.24 -11.19 4.06
C ALA A 35 -1.97 -11.69 2.62
N ASP A 36 -2.04 -13.00 2.39
CA ASP A 36 -1.85 -13.61 1.08
C ASP A 36 -3.02 -13.34 0.12
N ASP A 37 -4.23 -13.12 0.66
CA ASP A 37 -5.39 -12.64 -0.12
C ASP A 37 -5.27 -11.14 -0.47
N PHE A 38 -4.59 -10.37 0.38
CA PHE A 38 -4.48 -8.93 0.29
C PHE A 38 -3.39 -8.47 -0.69
N MET A 39 -2.18 -9.02 -0.58
CA MET A 39 -1.00 -8.52 -1.32
C MET A 39 -1.21 -8.51 -2.85
N PRO A 40 -1.76 -9.56 -3.49
CA PRO A 40 -1.99 -9.53 -4.94
C PRO A 40 -2.97 -8.43 -5.36
N VAL A 41 -4.00 -8.18 -4.54
CA VAL A 41 -4.99 -7.11 -4.80
C VAL A 41 -4.35 -5.74 -4.66
N LEU A 42 -3.52 -5.53 -3.63
CA LEU A 42 -2.79 -4.28 -3.45
C LEU A 42 -1.86 -4.00 -4.64
N VAL A 43 -1.08 -4.99 -5.09
CA VAL A 43 -0.23 -4.88 -6.28
C VAL A 43 -1.04 -4.50 -7.51
N TYR A 44 -2.15 -5.21 -7.75
CA TYR A 44 -3.05 -4.92 -8.87
C TYR A 44 -3.60 -3.49 -8.81
N VAL A 45 -4.05 -3.03 -7.64
CA VAL A 45 -4.56 -1.67 -7.44
C VAL A 45 -3.48 -0.62 -7.72
N ILE A 46 -2.24 -0.81 -7.25
CA ILE A 46 -1.15 0.13 -7.51
C ILE A 46 -0.86 0.21 -9.01
N ILE A 47 -0.78 -0.93 -9.72
CA ILE A 47 -0.55 -0.97 -11.16
C ILE A 47 -1.69 -0.27 -11.91
N LYS A 48 -2.95 -0.54 -11.55
CA LYS A 48 -4.12 0.03 -12.22
C LYS A 48 -4.30 1.52 -11.98
N VAL A 49 -4.06 1.99 -10.75
CA VAL A 49 -4.20 3.40 -10.38
C VAL A 49 -3.02 4.22 -10.90
N ASN A 50 -1.83 3.61 -10.95
CA ASN A 50 -0.57 4.26 -11.34
C ASN A 50 -0.36 5.63 -10.66
N PRO A 51 -0.18 5.67 -9.33
CA PRO A 51 -0.07 6.93 -8.60
C PRO A 51 1.09 7.80 -9.11
N GLU A 52 0.83 9.08 -9.36
CA GLU A 52 1.86 10.02 -9.77
C GLU A 52 3.00 10.10 -8.75
N ALA A 53 4.24 10.07 -9.25
CA ALA A 53 5.45 10.15 -8.43
C ALA A 53 5.47 9.12 -7.27
N LEU A 54 5.04 7.88 -7.54
CA LEU A 54 4.99 6.78 -6.57
C LEU A 54 6.30 6.60 -5.79
N LEU A 55 7.42 6.45 -6.50
CA LEU A 55 8.73 6.24 -5.87
C LEU A 55 9.15 7.45 -5.01
N SER A 56 8.95 8.66 -5.51
CA SER A 56 9.23 9.89 -4.76
C SER A 56 8.35 10.01 -3.52
N THR A 57 7.08 9.56 -3.59
CA THR A 57 6.16 9.52 -2.46
C THR A 57 6.64 8.54 -1.38
N VAL A 58 7.10 7.35 -1.78
CA VAL A 58 7.66 6.36 -0.85
C VAL A 58 8.92 6.91 -0.17
N GLN A 59 9.87 7.45 -0.96
CA GLN A 59 11.09 8.07 -0.43
C GLN A 59 10.79 9.25 0.51
N TYR A 60 9.83 10.10 0.14
CA TYR A 60 9.44 11.25 0.96
C TYR A 60 8.89 10.83 2.32
N VAL A 61 8.00 9.85 2.38
CA VAL A 61 7.46 9.36 3.65
C VAL A 61 8.55 8.64 4.46
N ASN A 62 9.37 7.80 3.82
CA ASN A 62 10.45 7.09 4.50
C ASN A 62 11.48 8.03 5.12
N SER A 63 11.86 9.10 4.42
CA SER A 63 12.86 10.04 4.91
C SER A 63 12.35 10.97 6.02
N PHE A 64 11.07 11.38 5.98
CA PHE A 64 10.56 12.43 6.86
C PHE A 64 9.56 11.97 7.92
N PHE A 65 9.01 10.76 7.80
CA PHE A 65 7.90 10.30 8.64
C PHE A 65 8.02 8.87 9.14
N HIS A 66 9.02 8.10 8.67
CA HIS A 66 9.20 6.70 9.08
C HIS A 66 9.31 6.52 10.60
N ASN A 67 10.10 7.34 11.29
CA ASN A 67 10.26 7.28 12.75
C ASN A 67 8.98 7.63 13.55
N ARG A 68 7.93 8.08 12.87
CA ARG A 68 6.62 8.41 13.46
C ARG A 68 5.54 7.41 13.06
N LEU A 69 5.87 6.40 12.25
CA LEU A 69 4.98 5.28 11.98
C LEU A 69 5.04 4.32 13.17
N PHE A 70 3.88 3.87 13.62
CA PHE A 70 3.79 2.86 14.67
C PHE A 70 2.50 2.04 14.51
N GLY A 71 2.55 0.78 14.93
CA GLY A 71 1.40 -0.11 14.98
C GLY A 71 0.75 -0.31 13.60
N GLU A 72 -0.54 0.02 13.49
CA GLU A 72 -1.30 -0.23 12.27
C GLU A 72 -0.78 0.59 11.06
N GLU A 73 -0.41 1.85 11.28
CA GLU A 73 0.10 2.72 10.20
C GLU A 73 1.41 2.18 9.62
N GLU A 74 2.29 1.67 10.49
CA GLU A 74 3.56 1.06 10.11
C GLU A 74 3.36 -0.25 9.35
N TYR A 75 2.42 -1.09 9.79
CA TYR A 75 2.08 -2.34 9.12
C TYR A 75 1.62 -2.09 7.67
N TRP A 76 0.61 -1.24 7.48
CA TRP A 76 0.08 -0.96 6.14
C TRP A 76 1.11 -0.26 5.25
N TRP A 77 1.92 0.63 5.83
CA TRP A 77 2.98 1.29 5.09
C TRP A 77 4.07 0.30 4.64
N THR A 78 4.41 -0.68 5.49
CA THR A 78 5.37 -1.74 5.16
C THR A 78 4.84 -2.63 4.03
N GLN A 79 3.58 -3.05 4.09
CA GLN A 79 2.94 -3.82 3.01
C GLN A 79 2.92 -3.03 1.69
N PHE A 80 2.65 -1.73 1.75
CA PHE A 80 2.71 -0.86 0.57
C PHE A 80 4.12 -0.76 -0.01
N CYS A 81 5.14 -0.58 0.82
CA CYS A 81 6.53 -0.56 0.35
C CYS A 81 6.94 -1.90 -0.28
N ALA A 82 6.53 -3.02 0.32
CA ALA A 82 6.76 -4.36 -0.24
C ALA A 82 6.09 -4.53 -1.61
N ALA A 83 4.83 -4.10 -1.76
CA ALA A 83 4.13 -4.14 -3.04
C ALA A 83 4.81 -3.27 -4.12
N VAL A 84 5.28 -2.08 -3.75
CA VAL A 84 6.03 -1.20 -4.67
C VAL A 84 7.36 -1.83 -5.08
N GLU A 85 8.08 -2.45 -4.15
CA GLU A 85 9.34 -3.14 -4.47
C GLU A 85 9.11 -4.37 -5.35
N TYR A 86 8.04 -5.12 -5.10
CA TYR A 86 7.62 -6.23 -5.95
C TYR A 86 7.36 -5.76 -7.39
N ILE A 87 6.59 -4.67 -7.57
CA ILE A 87 6.30 -4.10 -8.90
C ILE A 87 7.60 -3.67 -9.61
N LYS A 88 8.57 -3.11 -8.89
CA LYS A 88 9.86 -2.72 -9.47
C LYS A 88 10.71 -3.90 -9.92
N THR A 89 10.56 -5.05 -9.26
CA THR A 89 11.37 -6.25 -9.46
C THR A 89 10.65 -7.33 -10.27
N MET A 90 9.42 -7.07 -10.72
CA MET A 90 8.72 -7.91 -11.68
C MET A 90 9.52 -7.96 -12.99
N ASP A 91 10.31 -9.02 -13.14
CA ASP A 91 10.94 -9.41 -14.39
C ASP A 91 9.86 -9.95 -15.33
N TYR A 92 9.83 -9.43 -16.56
CA TYR A 92 9.04 -10.01 -17.63
C TYR A 92 9.80 -11.24 -18.14
N SER A 93 9.78 -12.33 -17.37
CA SER A 93 10.21 -13.61 -17.92
C SER A 93 9.19 -14.02 -18.97
N ASP A 94 9.60 -13.93 -20.24
CA ASP A 94 8.88 -14.37 -21.45
C ASP A 94 8.35 -15.81 -21.36
#